data_AF-A0A6V7LRS7-F1
#
_entry.id   AF-A0A6V7LRS7-F1
#
_cell.length_a   1.000
_cell.length_b   1.000
_cell.length_c   1.000
_cell.angle_alpha   90.00
_cell.angle_beta   90.00
_cell.angle_gamma   90.00
#
_symmetry.space_group_name_H-M   'P 1'
#
loop_
_entity.id
_entity.type
_entity.pdbx_description
1 polymer ?
#
loop_
_entity_poly.entity_id
_entity_poly.type
_entity_poly.pdbx_seq_one_letter_code
_entity_poly.pdbx_strand_id
1 'polypeptide(L)' 'IFARSEVVARTKMDASNLAMVMAPNILRCTSQDPRVILENARKEMAFVRILIESLDTAWVDDLH' A
#
# COMPACT_ATOMS: atom_id res chain seq x y z
N ILE A 1 -4.17 4.90 -10.49
CA ILE A 1 -5.54 5.47 -10.57
C ILE A 1 -6.04 5.97 -9.20
N PHE A 2 -5.97 5.16 -8.14
CA PHE A 2 -6.52 5.50 -6.81
C PHE A 2 -5.84 6.68 -6.09
N ALA A 3 -4.53 6.86 -6.26
CA ALA A 3 -3.78 7.95 -5.63
C ALA A 3 -3.76 9.26 -6.45
N ARG A 4 -4.52 9.37 -7.54
CA ARG A 4 -4.59 10.60 -8.35
C ARG A 4 -5.29 11.71 -7.56
N SER A 5 -4.82 12.95 -7.69
CA SER A 5 -5.30 14.10 -6.90
C SER A 5 -6.82 14.30 -6.91
N GLU A 6 -7.48 14.04 -8.05
CA GLU A 6 -8.94 14.12 -8.20
C GLU A 6 -9.69 13.09 -7.32
N VAL A 7 -9.17 11.86 -7.26
CA VAL A 7 -9.74 10.78 -6.45
C VAL A 7 -9.48 11.05 -4.97
N VAL A 8 -8.27 11.49 -4.63
CA VAL A 8 -7.89 11.89 -3.26
C VAL A 8 -8.76 13.06 -2.78
N ALA A 9 -9.07 14.03 -3.64
CA ALA A 9 -9.91 15.17 -3.28
C ALA A 9 -11.32 14.73 -2.83
N ARG A 10 -11.86 13.64 -3.42
CA ARG A 10 -13.18 13.09 -3.08
C ARG A 10 -13.14 12.10 -1.92
N THR A 11 -12.19 11.18 -1.94
CA THR A 11 -12.11 10.05 -0.97
C THR A 11 -11.35 10.39 0.30
N LYS A 12 -10.48 11.42 0.25
CA LYS A 12 -9.51 11.77 1.28
C LYS A 12 -8.47 10.68 1.58
N MET A 13 -8.34 9.70 0.68
CA MET A 13 -7.42 8.58 0.80
C MET A 13 -6.25 8.77 -0.16
N ASP A 14 -5.12 9.24 0.34
CA ASP A 14 -3.86 9.26 -0.42
C ASP A 14 -3.15 7.89 -0.39
N ALA A 15 -2.02 7.78 -1.09
CA ALA A 15 -1.25 6.55 -1.15
C ALA A 15 -0.77 6.07 0.24
N SER A 16 -0.51 7.00 1.17
CA SER A 16 -0.07 6.67 2.52
C SER A 16 -1.21 6.09 3.36
N ASN A 17 -2.40 6.70 3.29
CA ASN A 17 -3.60 6.23 3.96
C ASN A 17 -4.03 4.86 3.44
N LEU A 18 -3.95 4.64 2.12
CA LEU A 18 -4.22 3.34 1.51
C LEU A 18 -3.20 2.29 1.96
N ALA A 19 -1.90 2.61 1.94
CA ALA A 19 -0.86 1.67 2.34
C ALA A 19 -0.97 1.25 3.83
N MET A 20 -1.35 2.19 4.71
CA MET A 20 -1.57 1.91 6.13
C MET A 20 -2.68 0.86 6.36
N VAL A 21 -3.74 0.92 5.56
CA VAL A 21 -4.87 -0.01 5.67
C VAL A 21 -4.57 -1.33 4.92
N MET A 22 -3.92 -1.25 3.77
CA MET A 22 -3.66 -2.40 2.90
C MET A 22 -2.52 -3.29 3.43
N ALA A 23 -1.42 -2.71 3.87
CA ALA A 23 -0.23 -3.47 4.27
C ALA A 23 -0.52 -4.58 5.29
N PRO A 24 -1.24 -4.34 6.41
CA PRO A 24 -1.51 -5.39 7.40
C PRO A 24 -2.40 -6.55 6.90
N ASN A 25 -3.18 -6.30 5.84
CA ASN A 25 -4.11 -7.28 5.29
C ASN A 25 -3.46 -8.17 4.22
N ILE A 26 -2.48 -7.63 3.48
CA ILE A 26 -1.85 -8.30 2.34
C ILE A 26 -0.45 -8.84 2.71
N LEU A 27 0.21 -8.21 3.68
CA LEU A 27 1.53 -8.57 4.19
C LEU A 27 1.40 -8.75 5.71
N ARG A 28 1.68 -9.96 6.18
CA ARG A 28 1.62 -10.27 7.61
C ARG A 28 2.96 -10.82 8.05
N CYS A 29 3.66 -10.07 8.90
CA CYS A 29 4.84 -10.53 9.60
C CYS A 29 4.53 -11.84 10.36
N THR A 30 5.36 -12.87 10.17
CA THR A 30 5.24 -14.19 10.82
C THR A 30 5.95 -14.25 12.17
N SER A 31 6.70 -13.20 12.53
CA SER A 31 7.41 -13.10 13.80
C SER A 31 6.44 -12.93 14.96
N GLN A 32 6.83 -13.45 16.13
CA GLN A 32 6.15 -13.21 17.41
C GLN A 32 6.88 -12.16 18.27
N ASP A 33 8.09 -11.71 17.88
CA ASP A 33 8.81 -10.64 18.59
C ASP A 33 8.18 -9.28 18.24
N PRO A 34 7.63 -8.54 19.22
CA PRO A 34 6.99 -7.24 18.99
C PRO A 34 7.89 -6.19 18.31
N ARG A 35 9.21 -6.26 18.54
CA ARG A 35 10.17 -5.33 17.92
C ARG A 35 10.28 -5.59 16.43
N VAL A 36 10.37 -6.87 16.06
CA VAL A 36 10.42 -7.31 14.65
C VAL A 36 9.11 -7.01 13.95
N ILE A 37 7.97 -7.22 14.62
CA ILE A 37 6.65 -6.87 14.11
C ILE A 37 6.56 -5.37 13.81
N LEU A 38 6.95 -4.51 14.76
CA LEU A 38 6.89 -3.05 14.57
C LEU A 38 7.83 -2.57 13.45
N GLU A 39 9.02 -3.14 13.35
CA GLU A 39 9.97 -2.81 12.29
C GLU A 39 9.42 -3.22 10.92
N ASN A 40 8.90 -4.45 10.80
CA ASN A 40 8.33 -4.94 9.55
C ASN A 40 7.06 -4.20 9.15
N ALA A 41 6.18 -3.82 10.09
CA ALA A 41 4.99 -3.04 9.79
C ALA A 41 5.33 -1.74 9.03
N ARG A 42 6.42 -1.06 9.42
CA ARG A 42 6.91 0.14 8.72
C ARG A 42 7.37 -0.18 7.30
N LYS A 43 8.12 -1.27 7.13
CA LYS A 43 8.62 -1.72 5.82
C LYS A 43 7.49 -2.17 4.90
N GLU A 44 6.51 -2.89 5.42
CA GLU A 44 5.32 -3.37 4.71
C GLU A 44 4.48 -2.18 4.20
N MET A 45 4.21 -1.18 5.05
CA MET A 45 3.54 0.05 4.62
C MET A 45 4.32 0.80 3.54
N ALA A 46 5.64 0.95 3.70
CA ALA A 46 6.47 1.61 2.71
C ALA A 46 6.47 0.87 1.37
N PHE A 47 6.58 -0.46 1.40
CA PHE A 47 6.54 -1.30 0.21
C PHE A 47 5.21 -1.17 -0.54
N VAL A 48 4.07 -1.28 0.15
CA VAL A 48 2.75 -1.12 -0.48
C VAL A 48 2.56 0.27 -1.05
N ARG A 49 3.00 1.32 -0.36
CA ARG A 49 2.95 2.69 -0.87
C ARG A 49 3.73 2.81 -2.18
N ILE A 50 4.95 2.27 -2.24
CA ILE A 50 5.77 2.29 -3.45
C ILE A 50 5.05 1.58 -4.59
N LEU A 51 4.43 0.41 -4.35
CA LEU A 51 3.65 -0.27 -5.38
C LEU A 51 2.49 0.58 -5.89
N ILE A 52 1.75 1.26 -5.00
CA ILE A 52 0.64 2.15 -5.40
C ILE A 52 1.11 3.32 -6.28
N GLU A 53 2.29 3.88 -5.97
CA GLU A 53 2.82 5.07 -6.66
C GLU A 53 3.57 4.74 -7.96
N SER A 54 4.24 3.59 -8.02
CA SER A 54 5.27 3.32 -9.04
C SER A 54 5.13 2.01 -9.82
N LEU A 55 4.24 1.10 -9.41
CA LEU A 55 4.03 -0.12 -10.18
C LEU A 55 3.36 0.22 -11.51
N ASP A 56 3.98 -0.18 -12.61
CA ASP A 56 3.36 -0.11 -13.92
C ASP A 56 2.28 -1.20 -14.02
N THR A 57 1.04 -0.75 -14.15
CA THR A 57 -0.14 -1.61 -14.28
C THR A 57 -0.69 -1.66 -15.69
N ALA A 58 0.02 -1.14 -16.71
CA ALA A 58 -0.47 -1.10 -18.09
C ALA A 58 -0.86 -2.49 -18.63
N TRP A 59 -0.13 -3.54 -18.23
CA TRP A 59 -0.44 -4.93 -18.61
C TRP A 59 -1.78 -5.44 -18.05
N VAL A 60 -2.31 -4.84 -16.98
CA VAL A 60 -3.61 -5.21 -16.40
C VAL A 60 -4.76 -4.63 -17.22
N ASP A 61 -4.54 -3.49 -17.87
CA ASP A 61 -5.57 -2.84 -18.71
C ASP A 61 -5.92 -3.71 -19.94
N ASP A 62 -4.99 -4.56 -20.39
CA ASP A 62 -5.18 -5.52 -21.49
C ASP A 62 -5.91 -6.81 -21.07
N LEU A 63 -6.15 -7.00 -19.76
CA LEU A 63 -6.82 -8.19 -19.22
C LEU A 63 -8.35 -8.08 -19.23
N HIS A 64 -8.90 -7.02 -19.85
CA HIS A 64 -10.31 -6.66 -19.90
C HIS A 64 -11.03 -7.15 -21.16
#